data_AF-A0A5P3XBP8-F1
#
_entry.id   AF-A0A5P3XBP8-F1
#
_cell.length_a   1.000
_cell.length_b   1.000
_cell.length_c   1.000
_cell.angle_alpha   90.00
_cell.angle_beta   90.00
_cell.angle_gamma   90.00
#
_symmetry.space_group_name_H-M   'P 1'
#
loop_
_entity.id
_entity.type
_entity.pdbx_description
1 polymer ?
#
loop_
_entity_poly.entity_id
_entity_poly.type
_entity_poly.pdbx_seq_one_letter_code
_entity_poly.pdbx_strand_id
1 'polypeptide(L)'
;MNDNNIHLMYFKYLYKKGIISKTTYEKAKRDLNDKRNKLVTIKSTFNENYVSVNGEDDRLIANKEDSQLSDRFILQDIDNGNVLIQTQEGYYIKIDSKNDFLFASVQEKENATIFTLMPINDKEVALKSDGGYYVKVETNGYLVANDLIQNERTSFKIKEVTKIEYTDIVMISVSEERFVTAIDGGGSYLSATEFNQTANEEFNILQFLDGNAIIQTQKGYYVRIGEGGLLIADTKKMEEASLFRGENTGDLSKVLKTIDGNIVRVRDTDKYLVADSKEITESSKFNIYKSVRPGN
;
A
#
# COMPACT_ATOMS: atom_id res chain seq x y z
N MET A 1 24.00 8.27 -11.55
CA MET A 1 23.25 9.20 -10.69
C MET A 1 21.78 8.84 -10.82
N ASN A 2 21.09 8.54 -9.72
CA ASN A 2 19.69 8.11 -9.75
C ASN A 2 18.77 9.30 -10.12
N ASP A 3 17.78 9.13 -11.00
CA ASP A 3 16.93 10.22 -11.54
C ASP A 3 16.25 11.06 -10.44
N ASN A 4 15.88 10.43 -9.32
CA ASN A 4 15.29 11.10 -8.17
C ASN A 4 16.22 12.14 -7.50
N ASN A 5 17.55 11.94 -7.56
CA ASN A 5 18.52 12.93 -7.04
C ASN A 5 18.61 14.16 -7.96
N ILE A 6 18.45 13.97 -9.27
CA ILE A 6 18.39 15.07 -10.25
C ILE A 6 17.13 15.90 -10.02
N HIS A 7 15.98 15.25 -9.81
CA HIS A 7 14.72 15.94 -9.50
C HIS A 7 14.78 16.72 -8.19
N LEU A 8 15.33 16.15 -7.11
CA LEU A 8 15.45 16.86 -5.83
C LEU A 8 16.42 18.06 -5.92
N MET A 9 17.53 17.92 -6.67
CA MET A 9 18.44 19.04 -6.95
C MET A 9 17.75 20.15 -7.75
N TYR A 10 16.92 19.79 -8.72
CA TYR A 10 16.15 20.74 -9.52
C TYR A 10 15.09 21.48 -8.67
N PHE A 11 14.31 20.77 -7.84
CA PHE A 11 13.36 21.41 -6.93
C PHE A 11 14.04 22.32 -5.90
N LYS A 12 15.23 21.92 -5.39
CA LYS A 12 16.05 22.76 -4.51
C LYS A 12 16.54 24.03 -5.21
N TYR A 13 16.90 23.93 -6.50
CA TYR A 13 17.27 25.09 -7.31
C TYR A 13 16.09 26.05 -7.49
N LEU A 14 14.91 25.54 -7.88
CA LEU A 14 13.70 26.35 -8.06
C LEU A 14 13.29 27.07 -6.77
N TYR A 15 13.37 26.39 -5.63
CA TYR A 15 13.12 27.00 -4.32
C TYR A 15 14.11 28.12 -4.00
N LYS A 16 15.41 27.87 -4.18
CA LYS A 16 16.47 28.89 -3.94
C LYS A 16 16.35 30.11 -4.87
N LYS A 17 15.75 29.95 -6.05
CA LYS A 17 15.46 31.04 -6.99
C LYS A 17 14.13 31.76 -6.71
N GLY A 18 13.38 31.34 -5.67
CA GLY A 18 12.09 31.93 -5.34
C GLY A 18 10.96 31.59 -6.32
N ILE A 19 11.19 30.63 -7.22
CA ILE A 19 10.22 30.24 -8.26
C ILE A 19 9.09 29.40 -7.66
N ILE A 20 9.40 28.59 -6.64
CA ILE A 20 8.41 27.80 -5.89
C ILE A 20 8.46 28.13 -4.40
N SER A 21 7.32 27.99 -3.72
CA SER A 21 7.22 28.23 -2.29
C SER A 21 7.96 27.16 -1.47
N LYS A 22 8.32 27.48 -0.22
CA LYS A 22 8.89 26.51 0.73
C LYS A 22 7.97 25.30 0.93
N THR A 23 6.66 25.52 1.02
CA THR A 23 5.65 24.47 1.18
C THR A 23 5.64 23.52 -0.02
N THR A 24 5.74 24.06 -1.25
CA THR A 24 5.82 23.27 -2.48
C THR A 24 7.11 22.45 -2.54
N TYR A 25 8.23 23.02 -2.11
CA TYR A 25 9.52 22.32 -2.05
C TYR A 25 9.50 21.18 -1.03
N GLU A 26 9.03 21.43 0.19
CA GLU A 26 8.95 20.38 1.23
C GLU A 26 7.95 19.28 0.85
N LYS A 27 6.83 19.63 0.18
CA LYS A 27 5.91 18.65 -0.39
C LYS A 27 6.59 17.79 -1.46
N ALA A 28 7.28 18.38 -2.43
CA ALA A 28 7.99 17.63 -3.47
C ALA A 28 9.09 16.72 -2.90
N LYS A 29 9.81 17.20 -1.88
CA LYS A 29 10.81 16.41 -1.15
C LYS A 29 10.18 15.25 -0.40
N ARG A 30 9.06 15.47 0.29
CA ARG A 30 8.27 14.43 0.95
C ARG A 30 7.75 13.41 -0.06
N ASP A 31 7.11 13.85 -1.13
CA ASP A 31 6.55 12.97 -2.17
C ASP A 31 7.65 12.16 -2.90
N LEU A 32 8.87 12.72 -3.05
CA LEU A 32 10.05 11.99 -3.56
C LEU A 32 10.61 10.98 -2.54
N ASN A 33 10.55 11.29 -1.24
CA ASN A 33 10.92 10.36 -0.17
C ASN A 33 9.88 9.25 -0.01
N ASP A 34 8.59 9.56 -0.14
CA ASP A 34 7.50 8.58 -0.11
C ASP A 34 7.62 7.60 -1.29
N LYS A 35 8.12 8.05 -2.45
CA LYS A 35 8.52 7.16 -3.57
C LYS A 35 9.72 6.25 -3.27
N ARG A 36 10.57 6.59 -2.29
CA ARG A 36 11.71 5.74 -1.85
C ARG A 36 11.31 4.76 -0.73
N ASN A 37 10.21 5.01 -0.06
CA ASN A 37 9.71 4.21 1.05
C ASN A 37 8.75 3.16 0.51
N LYS A 38 9.12 1.89 0.62
CA LYS A 38 8.28 0.78 0.20
C LYS A 38 7.70 0.09 1.42
N LEU A 39 6.38 -0.01 1.51
CA LEU A 39 5.80 -0.91 2.49
C LEU A 39 5.98 -2.34 1.97
N VAL A 40 6.47 -3.25 2.81
CA VAL A 40 6.84 -4.61 2.41
C VAL A 40 6.43 -5.64 3.45
N THR A 41 6.22 -6.87 3.01
CA THR A 41 6.34 -8.07 3.86
C THR A 41 7.70 -8.69 3.64
N ILE A 42 8.29 -9.26 4.69
CA ILE A 42 9.55 -10.00 4.62
C ILE A 42 9.24 -11.45 4.99
N LYS A 43 9.59 -12.40 4.12
CA LYS A 43 9.40 -13.84 4.34
C LYS A 43 10.74 -14.55 4.34
N SER A 44 11.02 -15.36 5.36
CA SER A 44 12.19 -16.23 5.35
C SER A 44 11.98 -17.39 4.37
N THR A 45 13.01 -17.73 3.60
CA THR A 45 12.98 -18.93 2.74
C THR A 45 13.38 -20.20 3.49
N PHE A 46 13.92 -20.08 4.70
CA PHE A 46 14.38 -21.22 5.49
C PHE A 46 13.22 -21.95 6.16
N ASN A 47 12.38 -21.22 6.90
CA ASN A 47 11.22 -21.78 7.58
C ASN A 47 9.89 -21.43 6.91
N GLU A 48 9.93 -20.74 5.77
CA GLU A 48 8.76 -20.30 4.99
C GLU A 48 7.72 -19.51 5.81
N ASN A 49 8.17 -18.82 6.86
CA ASN A 49 7.35 -17.91 7.66
C ASN A 49 7.69 -16.45 7.37
N TYR A 50 6.69 -15.60 7.58
CA TYR A 50 6.79 -14.15 7.54
C TYR A 50 7.38 -13.60 8.85
N VAL A 51 8.18 -12.55 8.71
CA VAL A 51 8.81 -11.81 9.80
C VAL A 51 7.78 -10.89 10.46
N SER A 52 7.80 -10.85 11.78
CA SER A 52 7.04 -9.94 12.63
C SER A 52 7.88 -9.49 13.81
N VAL A 53 7.43 -8.47 14.53
CA VAL A 53 7.94 -8.03 15.81
C VAL A 53 7.25 -8.86 16.90
N ASN A 54 8.04 -9.47 17.77
CA ASN A 54 7.51 -10.17 18.93
C ASN A 54 6.96 -9.15 19.94
N GLY A 55 5.66 -9.19 20.22
CA GLY A 55 5.02 -8.24 21.14
C GLY A 55 5.44 -8.34 22.60
N GLU A 56 6.21 -9.36 23.00
CA GLU A 56 6.72 -9.49 24.37
C GLU A 56 8.05 -8.78 24.60
N ASP A 57 8.89 -8.65 23.57
CA ASP A 57 10.29 -8.20 23.73
C ASP A 57 10.86 -7.43 22.53
N ASP A 58 10.00 -7.05 21.58
CA ASP A 58 10.31 -6.25 20.39
C ASP A 58 11.34 -6.85 19.42
N ARG A 59 11.72 -8.12 19.61
CA ARG A 59 12.64 -8.82 18.70
C ARG A 59 11.95 -9.23 17.41
N LEU A 60 12.69 -9.22 16.31
CA LEU A 60 12.19 -9.74 15.05
C LEU A 60 12.18 -11.27 15.05
N ILE A 61 11.08 -11.85 14.63
CA ILE A 61 10.83 -13.29 14.58
C ILE A 61 10.08 -13.70 13.31
N ALA A 62 10.54 -14.74 12.63
CA ALA A 62 9.88 -15.35 11.47
C ALA A 62 8.97 -16.51 11.91
N ASN A 63 7.75 -16.19 12.37
CA ASN A 63 6.82 -17.18 12.94
C ASN A 63 5.38 -17.10 12.40
N LYS A 64 5.10 -16.23 11.42
CA LYS A 64 3.74 -16.07 10.86
C LYS A 64 3.61 -16.84 9.55
N GLU A 65 2.63 -17.73 9.47
CA GLU A 65 2.41 -18.54 8.25
C GLU A 65 1.72 -17.73 7.13
N ASP A 66 0.89 -16.75 7.50
CA ASP A 66 0.16 -15.89 6.56
C ASP A 66 0.66 -14.43 6.61
N SER A 67 0.85 -13.86 5.43
CA SER A 67 1.09 -12.42 5.20
C SER A 67 0.08 -11.49 5.88
N GLN A 68 -1.16 -11.93 6.09
CA GLN A 68 -2.19 -11.14 6.77
C GLN A 68 -1.95 -11.03 8.27
N LEU A 69 -1.22 -11.99 8.85
CA LEU A 69 -0.89 -12.06 10.27
C LEU A 69 0.53 -11.56 10.56
N SER A 70 1.29 -11.21 9.51
CA SER A 70 2.64 -10.66 9.61
C SER A 70 2.63 -9.15 9.70
N ASP A 71 3.67 -8.61 10.31
CA ASP A 71 3.90 -7.18 10.28
C ASP A 71 4.34 -6.72 8.90
N ARG A 72 4.02 -5.47 8.61
CA ARG A 72 4.46 -4.78 7.42
C ARG A 72 5.57 -3.83 7.82
N PHE A 73 6.61 -3.74 7.00
CA PHE A 73 7.76 -2.90 7.26
C PHE A 73 7.86 -1.82 6.19
N ILE A 74 8.27 -0.63 6.57
CA ILE A 74 8.66 0.43 5.64
C ILE A 74 10.15 0.25 5.37
N LEU A 75 10.48 -0.05 4.13
CA LEU A 75 11.83 -0.16 3.61
C LEU A 75 12.19 1.18 2.95
N GLN A 76 13.06 1.94 3.61
CA GLN A 76 13.46 3.28 3.19
C GLN A 76 14.78 3.19 2.42
N ASP A 77 14.77 3.44 1.11
CA ASP A 77 15.99 3.48 0.28
C ASP A 77 16.84 4.71 0.63
N ILE A 78 18.07 4.47 1.10
CA ILE A 78 19.06 5.49 1.46
C ILE A 78 20.25 5.52 0.49
N ASP A 79 20.01 5.10 -0.76
CA ASP A 79 20.93 5.00 -1.90
C ASP A 79 21.91 3.80 -1.88
N ASN A 80 22.38 3.39 -3.07
CA ASN A 80 23.34 2.31 -3.29
C ASN A 80 22.91 0.92 -2.77
N GLY A 81 21.60 0.63 -2.80
CA GLY A 81 21.06 -0.64 -2.30
C GLY A 81 21.06 -0.74 -0.77
N ASN A 82 21.37 0.35 -0.07
CA ASN A 82 21.25 0.43 1.37
C ASN A 82 19.85 0.90 1.75
N VAL A 83 19.35 0.33 2.84
CA VAL A 83 18.00 0.56 3.33
C VAL A 83 18.00 0.70 4.84
N LEU A 84 17.06 1.50 5.33
CA LEU A 84 16.58 1.40 6.71
C LEU A 84 15.28 0.60 6.69
N ILE A 85 15.08 -0.24 7.70
CA ILE A 85 13.83 -0.98 7.90
C ILE A 85 13.13 -0.36 9.11
N GLN A 86 11.84 -0.08 8.98
CA GLN A 86 11.03 0.54 10.03
C GLN A 86 9.69 -0.19 10.15
N THR A 87 9.13 -0.32 11.35
CA THR A 87 7.75 -0.77 11.53
C THR A 87 6.76 0.33 11.12
N GLN A 88 5.47 -0.01 11.00
CA GLN A 88 4.46 1.01 10.65
C GLN A 88 4.23 2.01 11.79
N GLU A 89 4.53 1.62 13.02
CA GLU A 89 4.44 2.42 14.26
C GLU A 89 5.61 3.39 14.40
N GLY A 90 6.61 3.32 13.51
CA GLY A 90 7.70 4.27 13.44
C GLY A 90 9.00 3.81 14.10
N TYR A 91 9.10 2.57 14.57
CA TYR A 91 10.32 2.04 15.16
C TYR A 91 11.24 1.46 14.09
N TYR A 92 12.47 1.95 14.03
CA TYR A 92 13.51 1.43 13.17
C TYR A 92 14.13 0.15 13.73
N ILE A 93 14.55 -0.72 12.81
CA ILE A 93 15.22 -1.96 13.14
C ILE A 93 16.69 -1.68 13.50
N LYS A 94 17.11 -2.23 14.63
CA LYS A 94 18.47 -2.13 15.16
C LYS A 94 18.98 -3.49 15.60
N ILE A 95 20.25 -3.78 15.31
CA ILE A 95 20.95 -4.93 15.87
C ILE A 95 21.45 -4.57 17.28
N ASP A 96 21.12 -5.41 18.27
CA ASP A 96 21.72 -5.29 19.60
C ASP A 96 23.16 -5.82 19.58
N SER A 97 24.10 -4.94 19.87
CA SER A 97 25.54 -5.23 19.95
C SER A 97 25.93 -6.32 20.95
N LYS A 98 25.05 -6.72 21.89
CA LYS A 98 25.37 -7.71 22.92
C LYS A 98 25.06 -9.15 22.52
N ASN A 99 24.05 -9.35 21.68
CA ASN A 99 23.49 -10.68 21.40
C ASN A 99 23.09 -10.87 19.92
N ASP A 100 23.39 -9.87 19.08
CA ASP A 100 23.18 -9.86 17.63
C ASP A 100 21.72 -9.94 17.18
N PHE A 101 20.75 -9.92 18.10
CA PHE A 101 19.33 -9.93 17.76
C PHE A 101 18.90 -8.62 17.11
N LEU A 102 17.95 -8.72 16.19
CA LEU A 102 17.30 -7.56 15.59
C LEU A 102 16.09 -7.16 16.44
N PHE A 103 15.99 -5.87 16.77
CA PHE A 103 14.90 -5.28 17.54
C PHE A 103 14.24 -4.14 16.78
N ALA A 104 12.94 -3.96 16.93
CA ALA A 104 12.20 -2.79 16.49
C ALA A 104 12.06 -1.77 17.64
N SER A 105 13.13 -1.04 17.97
CA SER A 105 13.22 -0.34 19.27
C SER A 105 13.65 1.13 19.23
N VAL A 106 14.07 1.67 18.08
CA VAL A 106 14.59 3.06 18.02
C VAL A 106 13.72 3.95 17.15
N GLN A 107 13.42 5.16 17.59
CA GLN A 107 12.58 6.11 16.82
C GLN A 107 13.42 7.06 15.96
N GLU A 108 14.67 7.31 16.34
CA GLU A 108 15.59 8.13 15.56
C GLU A 108 16.30 7.29 14.50
N LYS A 109 16.19 7.72 13.25
CA LYS A 109 16.82 7.03 12.11
C LYS A 109 18.34 6.93 12.23
N GLU A 110 18.98 7.86 12.94
CA GLU A 110 20.43 7.90 13.15
C GLU A 110 20.93 6.74 14.03
N ASN A 111 20.02 6.14 14.80
CA ASN A 111 20.30 5.01 15.69
C ASN A 111 19.95 3.65 15.05
N ALA A 112 19.36 3.67 13.85
CA ALA A 112 18.96 2.48 13.12
C ALA A 112 20.16 1.75 12.52
N THR A 113 20.04 0.44 12.34
CA THR A 113 21.02 -0.32 11.56
C THR A 113 20.78 -0.09 10.06
N ILE A 114 21.85 0.21 9.34
CA ILE A 114 21.81 0.25 7.87
C ILE A 114 21.99 -1.17 7.35
N PHE A 115 21.10 -1.59 6.44
CA PHE A 115 21.19 -2.87 5.77
C PHE A 115 21.44 -2.68 4.27
N THR A 116 22.36 -3.44 3.69
CA THR A 116 22.48 -3.59 2.24
C THR A 116 21.61 -4.77 1.79
N LEU A 117 20.73 -4.53 0.82
CA LEU A 117 20.01 -5.56 0.11
C LEU A 117 20.95 -6.22 -0.90
N MET A 118 21.30 -7.49 -0.68
CA MET A 118 22.18 -8.27 -1.55
C MET A 118 21.35 -9.25 -2.38
N PRO A 119 21.06 -8.98 -3.67
CA PRO A 119 20.27 -9.87 -4.50
C PRO A 119 20.94 -11.24 -4.61
N ILE A 120 20.16 -12.30 -4.38
CA ILE A 120 20.59 -13.70 -4.58
C ILE A 120 20.14 -14.17 -5.96
N ASN A 121 18.90 -13.86 -6.31
CA ASN A 121 18.25 -14.09 -7.60
C ASN A 121 17.10 -13.10 -7.77
N ASP A 122 16.29 -13.24 -8.83
CA ASP A 122 15.19 -12.33 -9.15
C ASP A 122 14.08 -12.26 -8.08
N LYS A 123 14.05 -13.18 -7.11
CA LYS A 123 12.98 -13.29 -6.10
C LYS A 123 13.48 -13.24 -4.66
N GLU A 124 14.79 -13.33 -4.44
CA GLU A 124 15.38 -13.55 -3.12
C GLU A 124 16.56 -12.62 -2.88
N VAL A 125 16.70 -12.20 -1.63
CA VAL A 125 17.68 -11.23 -1.17
C VAL A 125 18.25 -11.66 0.17
N ALA A 126 19.52 -11.35 0.41
CA ALA A 126 20.10 -11.40 1.73
C ALA A 126 20.20 -9.98 2.32
N LEU A 127 19.96 -9.85 3.61
CA LEU A 127 20.12 -8.59 4.34
C LEU A 127 21.52 -8.59 4.99
N LYS A 128 22.39 -7.65 4.61
CA LYS A 128 23.72 -7.51 5.21
C LYS A 128 23.79 -6.23 6.02
N SER A 129 24.16 -6.30 7.29
CA SER A 129 24.36 -5.12 8.13
C SER A 129 25.57 -4.31 7.69
N ASP A 130 25.59 -3.03 8.06
CA ASP A 130 26.75 -2.14 7.96
C ASP A 130 27.99 -2.66 8.72
N GLY A 131 27.79 -3.48 9.75
CA GLY A 131 28.83 -4.26 10.42
C GLY A 131 29.41 -5.44 9.60
N GLY A 132 28.83 -5.73 8.44
CA GLY A 132 29.31 -6.75 7.51
C GLY A 132 28.72 -8.16 7.71
N TYR A 133 27.75 -8.31 8.62
CA TYR A 133 27.12 -9.60 8.93
C TYR A 133 25.78 -9.76 8.21
N TYR A 134 25.52 -10.96 7.71
CA TYR A 134 24.24 -11.36 7.15
C TYR A 134 23.24 -11.66 8.27
N VAL A 135 22.02 -11.15 8.09
CA VAL A 135 20.88 -11.50 8.93
C VAL A 135 20.46 -12.93 8.61
N LYS A 136 20.25 -13.76 9.63
CA LYS A 136 19.69 -15.12 9.49
C LYS A 136 18.49 -15.32 10.39
N VAL A 137 17.71 -16.35 10.06
CA VAL A 137 16.69 -16.92 10.94
C VAL A 137 17.25 -18.07 11.74
N GLU A 138 17.20 -17.97 13.06
CA GLU A 138 17.56 -19.05 13.99
C GLU A 138 16.51 -20.16 14.02
N THR A 139 16.88 -21.32 14.57
CA THR A 139 15.97 -22.48 14.66
C THR A 139 14.68 -22.21 15.45
N ASN A 140 14.74 -21.28 16.40
CA ASN A 140 13.59 -20.80 17.16
C ASN A 140 12.82 -19.65 16.46
N GLY A 141 13.18 -19.33 15.22
CA GLY A 141 12.53 -18.32 14.39
C GLY A 141 13.05 -16.89 14.56
N TYR A 142 13.84 -16.59 15.60
CA TYR A 142 14.34 -15.22 15.82
C TYR A 142 15.38 -14.81 14.78
N LEU A 143 15.43 -13.52 14.48
CA LEU A 143 16.41 -12.97 13.55
C LEU A 143 17.64 -12.46 14.30
N VAL A 144 18.82 -12.87 13.83
CA VAL A 144 20.12 -12.39 14.33
C VAL A 144 21.04 -12.00 13.16
N ALA A 145 22.00 -11.12 13.39
CA ALA A 145 22.96 -10.67 12.38
C ALA A 145 24.41 -10.99 12.79
N ASN A 146 24.81 -12.26 12.68
CA ASN A 146 26.16 -12.71 13.06
C ASN A 146 26.82 -13.69 12.08
N ASP A 147 26.22 -13.94 10.91
CA ASP A 147 26.84 -14.78 9.89
C ASP A 147 27.70 -13.94 8.95
N LEU A 148 28.95 -14.34 8.71
CA LEU A 148 29.83 -13.64 7.75
C LEU A 148 29.59 -14.06 6.29
N ILE A 149 28.86 -15.15 6.07
CA ILE A 149 28.66 -15.77 4.77
C ILE A 149 27.17 -16.00 4.55
N GLN A 150 26.70 -15.66 3.36
CA GLN A 150 25.34 -15.96 2.91
C GLN A 150 25.10 -17.48 2.85
N ASN A 151 23.97 -17.94 3.39
CA ASN A 151 23.56 -19.34 3.40
C ASN A 151 22.02 -19.48 3.32
N GLU A 152 21.50 -20.69 3.47
CA GLU A 152 20.06 -20.99 3.38
C GLU A 152 19.20 -20.23 4.40
N ARG A 153 19.76 -19.88 5.56
CA ARG A 153 19.06 -19.16 6.64
C ARG A 153 19.11 -17.66 6.50
N THR A 154 19.95 -17.14 5.60
CA THR A 154 20.13 -15.70 5.35
C THR A 154 19.35 -15.19 4.14
N SER A 155 18.46 -16.01 3.58
CA SER A 155 17.69 -15.69 2.38
C SER A 155 16.25 -15.32 2.71
N PHE A 156 15.78 -14.24 2.10
CA PHE A 156 14.46 -13.67 2.30
C PHE A 156 13.78 -13.32 0.98
N LYS A 157 12.46 -13.44 0.94
CA LYS A 157 11.60 -12.88 -0.10
C LYS A 157 10.99 -11.59 0.45
N ILE A 158 11.37 -10.45 -0.13
CA ILE A 158 10.78 -9.14 0.20
C ILE A 158 9.76 -8.81 -0.88
N LYS A 159 8.51 -8.61 -0.47
CA LYS A 159 7.42 -8.25 -1.38
C LYS A 159 6.84 -6.91 -0.99
N GLU A 160 6.76 -6.00 -1.94
CA GLU A 160 6.04 -4.74 -1.78
C GLU A 160 4.56 -5.03 -1.50
N VAL A 161 4.05 -4.41 -0.45
CA VAL A 161 2.66 -4.46 -0.03
C VAL A 161 2.10 -3.08 -0.25
N THR A 162 1.05 -2.99 -1.05
CA THR A 162 0.36 -1.73 -1.25
C THR A 162 -0.33 -1.35 0.08
N LYS A 163 0.16 -0.29 0.76
CA LYS A 163 -0.33 0.15 2.09
C LYS A 163 -1.78 0.55 2.01
N ILE A 164 -2.67 -0.02 2.83
CA ILE A 164 -4.06 0.44 2.94
C ILE A 164 -4.11 1.53 4.01
N GLU A 165 -4.42 2.77 3.62
CA GLU A 165 -4.47 4.00 4.41
C GLU A 165 -5.81 4.15 5.15
N TYR A 166 -6.89 3.62 4.59
CA TYR A 166 -8.25 3.65 5.16
C TYR A 166 -8.97 2.34 4.90
N THR A 167 -9.70 1.83 5.89
CA THR A 167 -10.71 0.77 5.74
C THR A 167 -12.00 1.27 6.40
N ASP A 168 -12.74 2.12 5.69
CA ASP A 168 -14.08 2.49 6.10
C ASP A 168 -15.08 1.71 5.25
N ILE A 169 -16.15 1.22 5.90
CA ILE A 169 -17.36 0.82 5.20
C ILE A 169 -18.04 2.09 4.75
N VAL A 170 -18.23 2.25 3.44
CA VAL A 170 -18.79 3.44 2.83
C VAL A 170 -19.99 3.12 1.96
N MET A 171 -20.79 4.15 1.73
CA MET A 171 -21.80 4.21 0.68
C MET A 171 -21.33 5.23 -0.36
N ILE A 172 -21.50 4.89 -1.63
CA ILE A 172 -21.10 5.76 -2.75
C ILE A 172 -22.37 6.21 -3.45
N SER A 173 -22.61 7.52 -3.55
CA SER A 173 -23.78 8.07 -4.22
C SER A 173 -23.41 8.92 -5.43
N VAL A 174 -24.27 8.89 -6.46
CA VAL A 174 -24.15 9.70 -7.68
C VAL A 174 -25.10 10.89 -7.59
N SER A 175 -26.21 10.74 -6.88
CA SER A 175 -27.14 11.81 -6.52
C SER A 175 -27.73 11.52 -5.13
N GLU A 176 -28.64 12.37 -4.66
CA GLU A 176 -29.35 12.17 -3.39
C GLU A 176 -30.18 10.87 -3.37
N GLU A 177 -30.65 10.41 -4.54
CA GLU A 177 -31.56 9.26 -4.68
C GLU A 177 -30.91 8.03 -5.33
N ARG A 178 -29.65 8.12 -5.76
CA ARG A 178 -28.97 7.06 -6.51
C ARG A 178 -27.63 6.69 -5.90
N PHE A 179 -27.52 5.43 -5.51
CA PHE A 179 -26.36 4.84 -4.85
C PHE A 179 -25.77 3.73 -5.71
N VAL A 180 -24.45 3.61 -5.66
CA VAL A 180 -23.75 2.48 -6.27
C VAL A 180 -24.12 1.22 -5.49
N THR A 181 -24.54 0.20 -6.22
CA THR A 181 -25.05 -1.05 -5.68
C THR A 181 -24.37 -2.21 -6.37
N ALA A 182 -23.84 -3.14 -5.58
CA ALA A 182 -23.36 -4.42 -6.07
C ALA A 182 -24.54 -5.34 -6.33
N ILE A 183 -24.88 -5.58 -7.59
CA ILE A 183 -25.98 -6.47 -7.95
C ILE A 183 -25.68 -7.88 -7.43
N ASP A 184 -26.70 -8.50 -6.84
CA ASP A 184 -26.62 -9.78 -6.10
C ASP A 184 -25.62 -9.80 -4.92
N GLY A 185 -25.21 -8.61 -4.45
CA GLY A 185 -24.21 -8.42 -3.39
C GLY A 185 -22.78 -8.70 -3.84
N GLY A 186 -22.53 -8.69 -5.14
CA GLY A 186 -21.28 -9.13 -5.77
C GLY A 186 -21.46 -10.46 -6.51
N GLY A 187 -20.54 -10.75 -7.44
CA GLY A 187 -20.65 -11.81 -8.44
C GLY A 187 -21.12 -11.31 -9.82
N SER A 188 -21.38 -10.00 -9.96
CA SER A 188 -21.92 -9.37 -11.17
C SER A 188 -21.43 -7.92 -11.32
N TYR A 189 -22.17 -7.09 -12.06
CA TYR A 189 -21.87 -5.68 -12.30
C TYR A 189 -22.30 -4.73 -11.16
N LEU A 190 -21.78 -3.51 -11.20
CA LEU A 190 -22.23 -2.40 -10.36
C LEU A 190 -23.22 -1.51 -11.11
N SER A 191 -24.27 -1.06 -10.41
CA SER A 191 -25.27 -0.13 -10.96
C SER A 191 -25.64 0.96 -9.96
N ALA A 192 -26.07 2.12 -10.47
CA ALA A 192 -26.63 3.18 -9.65
C ALA A 192 -28.15 2.96 -9.47
N THR A 193 -28.56 2.47 -8.30
CA THR A 193 -29.96 2.16 -7.98
C THR A 193 -30.52 3.09 -6.91
N GLU A 194 -31.82 3.00 -6.67
CA GLU A 194 -32.44 3.60 -5.48
C GLU A 194 -31.84 3.02 -4.21
N PHE A 195 -31.74 3.87 -3.18
CA PHE A 195 -31.16 3.48 -1.92
C PHE A 195 -32.10 2.58 -1.13
N ASN A 196 -31.75 1.30 -1.01
CA ASN A 196 -32.54 0.32 -0.27
C ASN A 196 -31.95 -0.04 1.11
N GLN A 197 -30.92 0.67 1.56
CA GLN A 197 -30.24 0.43 2.85
C GLN A 197 -29.87 -1.04 3.06
N THR A 198 -29.26 -1.70 2.07
CA THR A 198 -28.80 -3.09 2.18
C THR A 198 -27.27 -3.16 2.24
N ALA A 199 -26.72 -4.36 2.47
CA ALA A 199 -25.27 -4.57 2.43
C ALA A 199 -24.70 -4.48 1.00
N ASN A 200 -25.56 -4.41 -0.02
CA ASN A 200 -25.15 -4.31 -1.42
C ASN A 200 -24.74 -2.88 -1.80
N GLU A 201 -25.18 -1.87 -1.06
CA GLU A 201 -24.76 -0.47 -1.21
C GLU A 201 -23.53 -0.11 -0.35
N GLU A 202 -23.03 -1.08 0.43
CA GLU A 202 -21.88 -0.90 1.32
C GLU A 202 -20.60 -1.50 0.72
N PHE A 203 -19.53 -0.72 0.76
CA PHE A 203 -18.23 -1.12 0.21
C PHE A 203 -17.11 -0.81 1.20
N ASN A 204 -16.09 -1.65 1.21
CA ASN A 204 -14.81 -1.30 1.79
C ASN A 204 -14.01 -0.57 0.71
N ILE A 205 -13.62 0.68 0.97
CA ILE A 205 -12.60 1.35 0.15
C ILE A 205 -11.27 1.20 0.87
N LEU A 206 -10.30 0.60 0.17
CA LEU A 206 -8.95 0.44 0.64
C LEU A 206 -8.04 1.36 -0.19
N GLN A 207 -7.76 2.54 0.37
CA GLN A 207 -6.94 3.57 -0.27
C GLN A 207 -5.45 3.26 -0.08
N PHE A 208 -4.62 3.46 -1.08
CA PHE A 208 -3.18 3.28 -1.09
C PHE A 208 -2.42 4.61 -0.99
N LEU A 209 -1.19 4.57 -0.45
CA LEU A 209 -0.32 5.75 -0.28
C LEU A 209 0.01 6.48 -1.58
N ASP A 210 0.09 5.75 -2.69
CA ASP A 210 0.33 6.31 -4.02
C ASP A 210 -0.91 7.02 -4.60
N GLY A 211 -2.02 7.03 -3.86
CA GLY A 211 -3.29 7.62 -4.26
C GLY A 211 -4.20 6.65 -5.01
N ASN A 212 -3.77 5.43 -5.30
CA ASN A 212 -4.65 4.39 -5.85
C ASN A 212 -5.57 3.84 -4.76
N ALA A 213 -6.64 3.15 -5.10
CA ALA A 213 -7.57 2.55 -4.18
C ALA A 213 -8.17 1.30 -4.83
N ILE A 214 -8.57 0.35 -4.00
CA ILE A 214 -9.46 -0.73 -4.40
C ILE A 214 -10.80 -0.59 -3.67
N ILE A 215 -11.85 -1.10 -4.30
CA ILE A 215 -13.19 -1.14 -3.75
C ILE A 215 -13.58 -2.59 -3.62
N GLN A 216 -14.13 -2.97 -2.47
CA GLN A 216 -14.56 -4.34 -2.19
C GLN A 216 -15.98 -4.33 -1.64
N THR A 217 -16.82 -5.25 -2.13
CA THR A 217 -18.16 -5.48 -1.59
C THR A 217 -18.10 -6.07 -0.17
N GLN A 218 -19.17 -5.96 0.61
CA GLN A 218 -19.25 -6.60 1.94
C GLN A 218 -19.10 -8.14 1.89
N LYS A 219 -19.44 -8.78 0.76
CA LYS A 219 -19.19 -10.21 0.58
C LYS A 219 -17.72 -10.53 0.29
N GLY A 220 -16.85 -9.55 0.07
CA GLY A 220 -15.42 -9.72 -0.18
C GLY A 220 -15.01 -9.77 -1.66
N TYR A 221 -15.91 -9.45 -2.60
CA TYR A 221 -15.56 -9.35 -4.02
C TYR A 221 -14.92 -8.00 -4.34
N TYR A 222 -13.79 -8.01 -5.05
CA TYR A 222 -13.11 -6.81 -5.52
C TYR A 222 -13.77 -6.27 -6.79
N VAL A 223 -14.00 -4.97 -6.82
CA VAL A 223 -14.47 -4.24 -8.01
C VAL A 223 -13.32 -4.11 -8.99
N ARG A 224 -13.56 -4.46 -10.25
CA ARG A 224 -12.60 -4.38 -11.35
C ARG A 224 -13.28 -3.94 -12.65
N ILE A 225 -12.46 -3.51 -13.61
CA ILE A 225 -12.89 -3.24 -14.97
C ILE A 225 -13.04 -4.58 -15.71
N GLY A 226 -14.23 -4.84 -16.23
CA GLY A 226 -14.58 -5.95 -17.10
C GLY A 226 -14.60 -5.56 -18.58
N GLU A 227 -15.20 -6.43 -19.39
CA GLU A 227 -15.34 -6.19 -20.83
C GLU A 227 -16.15 -4.92 -21.12
N GLY A 228 -15.74 -4.16 -22.14
CA GLY A 228 -16.40 -2.91 -22.52
C GLY A 228 -16.29 -1.78 -21.48
N GLY A 229 -15.38 -1.89 -20.51
CA GLY A 229 -15.19 -0.89 -19.46
C GLY A 229 -16.20 -1.00 -18.30
N LEU A 230 -17.05 -2.04 -18.29
CA LEU A 230 -18.06 -2.24 -17.24
C LEU A 230 -17.39 -2.52 -15.89
N LEU A 231 -17.82 -1.85 -14.81
CA LEU A 231 -17.36 -2.19 -13.47
C LEU A 231 -18.12 -3.40 -12.94
N ILE A 232 -17.36 -4.44 -12.57
CA ILE A 232 -17.87 -5.71 -12.05
C ILE A 232 -17.17 -6.09 -10.76
N ALA A 233 -17.86 -6.80 -9.87
CA ALA A 233 -17.36 -7.23 -8.57
C ALA A 233 -17.50 -8.75 -8.42
N ASP A 234 -16.78 -9.51 -9.24
CA ASP A 234 -16.95 -10.97 -9.40
C ASP A 234 -15.76 -11.82 -8.92
N THR A 235 -14.66 -11.18 -8.50
CA THR A 235 -13.43 -11.89 -8.08
C THR A 235 -13.11 -11.69 -6.60
N LYS A 236 -12.53 -12.71 -5.97
CA LYS A 236 -11.96 -12.66 -4.61
C LYS A 236 -10.45 -12.37 -4.61
N LYS A 237 -9.86 -12.13 -5.77
CA LYS A 237 -8.44 -11.80 -5.92
C LYS A 237 -8.32 -10.35 -6.38
N MET A 238 -7.40 -9.62 -5.75
CA MET A 238 -7.04 -8.29 -6.21
C MET A 238 -6.26 -8.41 -7.52
N GLU A 239 -6.61 -7.61 -8.51
CA GLU A 239 -5.98 -7.55 -9.82
C GLU A 239 -5.63 -6.10 -10.18
N GLU A 240 -4.76 -5.89 -11.16
CA GLU A 240 -4.43 -4.54 -11.64
C GLU A 240 -5.69 -3.79 -12.12
N ALA A 241 -6.62 -4.49 -12.76
CA ALA A 241 -7.92 -3.97 -13.18
C ALA A 241 -8.83 -3.54 -12.01
N SER A 242 -8.46 -3.84 -10.76
CA SER A 242 -9.17 -3.40 -9.54
C SER A 242 -8.67 -2.06 -8.98
N LEU A 243 -7.61 -1.48 -9.56
CA LEU A 243 -7.01 -0.25 -9.08
C LEU A 243 -7.69 0.99 -9.69
N PHE A 244 -8.13 1.88 -8.81
CA PHE A 244 -8.73 3.17 -9.16
C PHE A 244 -7.99 4.30 -8.46
N ARG A 245 -8.12 5.53 -8.94
CA ARG A 245 -7.60 6.73 -8.29
C ARG A 245 -8.73 7.70 -8.04
N GLY A 246 -8.96 8.05 -6.78
CA GLY A 246 -9.91 9.08 -6.40
C GLY A 246 -9.31 10.47 -6.55
N GLU A 247 -10.00 11.38 -7.21
CA GLU A 247 -9.60 12.78 -7.34
C GLU A 247 -10.72 13.71 -6.87
N ASN A 248 -10.40 14.65 -5.99
CA ASN A 248 -11.39 15.64 -5.52
C ASN A 248 -11.64 16.67 -6.62
N THR A 249 -12.91 17.01 -6.86
CA THR A 249 -13.30 17.99 -7.89
C THR A 249 -13.39 19.43 -7.39
N GLY A 250 -13.07 19.67 -6.11
CA GLY A 250 -13.11 20.99 -5.46
C GLY A 250 -14.42 21.26 -4.69
N ASP A 251 -15.42 20.41 -4.88
CA ASP A 251 -16.59 20.25 -4.00
C ASP A 251 -16.40 19.04 -3.06
N LEU A 252 -17.48 18.57 -2.42
CA LEU A 252 -17.48 17.35 -1.60
C LEU A 252 -17.43 16.06 -2.43
N SER A 253 -17.50 16.15 -3.76
CA SER A 253 -17.54 15.00 -4.65
C SER A 253 -16.14 14.58 -5.13
N LYS A 254 -16.07 13.33 -5.59
CA LYS A 254 -14.88 12.66 -6.08
C LYS A 254 -15.15 12.08 -7.45
N VAL A 255 -14.13 12.07 -8.29
CA VAL A 255 -14.11 11.31 -9.54
C VAL A 255 -13.21 10.10 -9.35
N LEU A 256 -13.66 8.94 -9.81
CA LEU A 256 -12.84 7.74 -9.85
C LEU A 256 -12.23 7.58 -11.25
N LYS A 257 -10.91 7.39 -11.30
CA LYS A 257 -10.16 7.16 -12.53
C LYS A 257 -9.51 5.79 -12.51
N THR A 258 -9.40 5.16 -13.66
CA THR A 258 -8.60 3.95 -13.86
C THR A 258 -7.12 4.32 -14.04
N ILE A 259 -6.22 3.33 -13.97
CA ILE A 259 -4.77 3.55 -14.15
C ILE A 259 -4.44 4.13 -15.54
N ASP A 260 -5.19 3.76 -16.58
CA ASP A 260 -5.08 4.30 -17.94
C ASP A 260 -5.85 5.63 -18.15
N GLY A 261 -6.38 6.20 -17.06
CA GLY A 261 -6.98 7.53 -17.03
C GLY A 261 -8.38 7.63 -17.62
N ASN A 262 -9.11 6.52 -17.78
CA ASN A 262 -10.56 6.58 -18.01
C ASN A 262 -11.26 6.97 -16.72
N ILE A 263 -12.34 7.73 -16.85
CA ILE A 263 -13.18 8.19 -15.77
C ILE A 263 -14.38 7.25 -15.64
N VAL A 264 -14.62 6.78 -14.42
CA VAL A 264 -15.81 6.02 -14.05
C VAL A 264 -17.01 6.94 -14.06
N ARG A 265 -18.10 6.49 -14.70
CA ARG A 265 -19.39 7.18 -14.71
C ARG A 265 -20.55 6.19 -14.68
N VAL A 266 -21.74 6.70 -14.36
CA VAL A 266 -22.99 5.98 -14.58
C VAL A 266 -23.42 6.15 -16.02
N ARG A 267 -23.60 5.03 -16.74
CA ARG A 267 -24.11 5.04 -18.10
C ARG A 267 -25.62 5.29 -18.13
N ASP A 268 -26.07 6.23 -18.95
CA ASP A 268 -27.46 6.68 -18.91
C ASP A 268 -28.49 5.60 -19.28
N THR A 269 -28.13 4.68 -20.17
CA THR A 269 -29.05 3.69 -20.76
C THR A 269 -29.48 2.60 -19.79
N ASP A 270 -28.57 2.11 -18.95
CA ASP A 270 -28.81 0.98 -18.04
C ASP A 270 -28.38 1.26 -16.59
N LYS A 271 -27.87 2.46 -16.34
CA LYS A 271 -27.37 2.89 -15.03
C LYS A 271 -26.22 2.05 -14.52
N TYR A 272 -25.50 1.34 -15.39
CA TYR A 272 -24.31 0.60 -14.99
C TYR A 272 -23.12 1.54 -14.81
N LEU A 273 -22.22 1.18 -13.91
CA LEU A 273 -20.96 1.90 -13.80
C LEU A 273 -20.02 1.43 -14.91
N VAL A 274 -19.47 2.37 -15.67
CA VAL A 274 -18.52 2.11 -16.77
C VAL A 274 -17.34 3.07 -16.67
N ALA A 275 -16.15 2.60 -17.02
CA ALA A 275 -14.91 3.37 -17.08
C ALA A 275 -14.51 3.65 -18.54
N ASP A 276 -15.26 4.52 -19.20
CA ASP A 276 -15.10 4.81 -20.63
C ASP A 276 -14.98 6.31 -20.95
N SER A 277 -15.16 7.19 -19.96
CA SER A 277 -15.13 8.64 -20.18
C SER A 277 -13.72 9.22 -20.12
N LYS A 278 -13.46 10.28 -20.88
CA LYS A 278 -12.26 11.12 -20.72
C LYS A 278 -12.57 12.48 -20.10
N GLU A 279 -13.84 12.82 -19.97
CA GLU A 279 -14.32 14.09 -19.43
C GLU A 279 -15.07 13.88 -18.12
N ILE A 280 -14.91 14.84 -17.22
CA ILE A 280 -15.67 14.88 -15.96
C ILE A 280 -17.06 15.44 -16.28
N THR A 281 -18.09 14.66 -15.99
CA THR A 281 -19.51 15.03 -16.09
C THR A 281 -20.22 14.78 -14.76
N GLU A 282 -21.46 15.23 -14.61
CA GLU A 282 -22.25 14.95 -13.40
C GLU A 282 -22.41 13.45 -13.14
N SER A 283 -22.53 12.63 -14.19
CA SER A 283 -22.60 11.16 -14.07
C SER A 283 -21.33 10.50 -13.54
N SER A 284 -20.22 11.25 -13.45
CA SER A 284 -18.91 10.79 -12.95
C SER A 284 -18.51 11.36 -11.59
N LYS A 285 -19.39 12.17 -10.98
CA LYS A 285 -19.17 12.74 -9.65
C LYS A 285 -19.85 11.86 -8.62
N PHE A 286 -19.06 11.43 -7.64
CA PHE A 286 -19.52 10.55 -6.58
C PHE A 286 -19.30 11.19 -5.21
N ASN A 287 -20.31 11.11 -4.35
CA ASN A 287 -20.16 11.42 -2.93
C ASN A 287 -19.90 10.12 -2.17
N ILE A 288 -18.96 10.15 -1.22
CA ILE A 288 -18.60 8.98 -0.41
C ILE A 288 -18.94 9.29 1.04
N TYR A 289 -19.85 8.50 1.60
CA TYR A 289 -20.31 8.63 2.98
C TYR A 289 -19.85 7.44 3.80
N LYS A 290 -19.45 7.67 5.04
CA LYS A 290 -19.23 6.57 5.99
C LYS A 290 -20.57 5.89 6.27
N SER A 291 -20.62 4.55 6.22
CA SER A 291 -21.83 3.83 6.58
C SER A 291 -22.12 4.02 8.07
N VAL A 292 -23.39 4.25 8.39
CA VAL A 292 -23.90 4.43 9.76
C VAL A 292 -24.82 3.28 10.18
N ARG A 293 -24.82 2.18 9.42
CA ARG A 293 -25.62 1.00 9.76
C ARG A 293 -25.11 0.46 11.10
N PRO A 294 -25.97 0.35 12.14
CA PRO A 294 -25.57 -0.29 13.39
C PRO A 294 -25.08 -1.70 13.06
N GLY A 295 -23.86 -2.04 13.47
CA GLY A 295 -23.34 -3.40 13.29
C GLY A 295 -24.30 -4.40 13.95
N ASN A 296 -24.62 -5.48 13.23
CA ASN A 296 -25.23 -6.67 13.81
C ASN A 296 -24.25 -7.35 14.77
#